data_AF-A0A6A3R9L8-F1
#
_entry.id   AF-A0A6A3R9L8-F1
#
_cell.length_a   1.000
_cell.length_b   1.000
_cell.length_c   1.000
_cell.angle_alpha   90.00
_cell.angle_beta   90.00
_cell.angle_gamma   90.00
#
_symmetry.space_group_name_H-M   'P 1'
#
loop_
_entity.id
_entity.type
_entity.pdbx_description
1 polymer ?
#
loop_
_entity_poly.entity_id
_entity_poly.type
_entity_poly.pdbx_seq_one_letter_code
_entity_poly.pdbx_strand_id
1 'polypeptide(L)'
;MSMHDYVQKTRHLVSCIVTNPIDVASKVHVFIFGIREGMTRYCLTRAEPSTLEAAFALALREDYTVASSYARALTPDAQASAPEPMEIDAIEADCTWPKVQQRQPPARRSSTGLLPLSQVWSSRSGVSRASSSPGKR
;
A
#
# COMPACT_ATOMS: atom_id res chain seq x y z
N MET A 1 7.29 -23.52 9.23
CA MET A 1 7.63 -24.40 8.08
C MET A 1 8.36 -23.55 7.06
N SER A 2 9.43 -24.06 6.44
CA SER A 2 10.14 -23.31 5.38
C SER A 2 9.32 -23.30 4.09
N MET A 3 9.64 -22.38 3.17
CA MET A 3 8.96 -22.33 1.86
C MET A 3 9.21 -23.60 1.04
N HIS A 4 10.43 -24.13 1.10
CA HIS A 4 10.80 -25.39 0.45
C HIS A 4 9.98 -26.57 0.97
N ASP A 5 9.81 -26.70 2.28
CA ASP A 5 8.98 -27.76 2.87
C ASP A 5 7.53 -27.65 2.41
N TYR A 6 7.02 -26.42 2.31
CA TYR A 6 5.64 -26.17 1.87
C TYR A 6 5.46 -26.61 0.43
N VAL A 7 6.33 -26.17 -0.49
CA VAL A 7 6.31 -26.59 -1.90
C VAL A 7 6.42 -28.11 -2.04
N GLN A 8 7.31 -28.76 -1.30
CA GLN A 8 7.47 -30.21 -1.31
C GLN A 8 6.20 -30.93 -0.87
N LYS A 9 5.59 -30.50 0.24
CA LYS A 9 4.32 -31.08 0.72
C LYS A 9 3.18 -30.84 -0.26
N THR A 10 3.10 -29.68 -0.90
CA THR A 10 2.09 -29.42 -1.93
C THR A 10 2.30 -30.31 -3.15
N ARG A 11 3.53 -30.49 -3.64
CA ARG A 11 3.83 -31.42 -4.74
C ARG A 11 3.38 -32.83 -4.41
N HIS A 12 3.73 -33.30 -3.22
CA HIS A 12 3.31 -34.62 -2.76
C HIS A 12 1.79 -34.75 -2.70
N LEU A 13 1.10 -33.75 -2.12
CA LEU A 13 -0.36 -33.73 -2.07
C LEU A 13 -0.99 -33.80 -3.46
N VAL A 14 -0.49 -33.00 -4.41
CA VAL A 14 -1.00 -33.00 -5.79
C VAL A 14 -0.73 -34.34 -6.49
N SER A 15 0.40 -35.00 -6.19
CA SER A 15 0.68 -36.35 -6.68
C SER A 15 -0.25 -37.42 -6.11
N CYS A 16 -0.74 -37.23 -4.88
CA CYS A 16 -1.64 -38.16 -4.20
C CYS A 16 -3.10 -38.06 -4.66
N ILE A 17 -3.50 -36.96 -5.33
CA ILE A 17 -4.86 -36.78 -5.85
C ILE A 17 -4.98 -37.56 -7.18
N VAL A 18 -5.16 -38.87 -7.07
CA VAL A 18 -5.20 -39.82 -8.20
C VAL A 18 -6.59 -39.94 -8.83
N THR A 19 -7.66 -39.71 -8.06
CA THR A 19 -9.00 -40.22 -8.41
C THR A 19 -10.00 -39.16 -8.89
N ASN A 20 -9.77 -37.87 -8.62
CA ASN A 20 -10.58 -36.77 -9.14
C ASN A 20 -9.68 -35.55 -9.43
N PRO A 21 -9.41 -35.22 -10.69
CA PRO A 21 -8.52 -34.11 -11.01
C PRO A 21 -9.17 -32.78 -10.64
N ILE A 22 -8.69 -32.16 -9.57
CA ILE A 22 -8.98 -30.76 -9.27
C ILE A 22 -8.40 -29.91 -10.41
N ASP A 23 -9.17 -28.91 -10.86
CA ASP A 23 -8.74 -27.95 -11.86
C ASP A 23 -7.43 -27.25 -11.47
N VAL A 24 -6.59 -26.94 -12.46
CA VAL A 24 -5.27 -26.36 -12.23
C VAL A 24 -5.37 -24.98 -11.58
N ALA A 25 -6.31 -24.14 -12.01
CA ALA A 25 -6.50 -22.83 -11.42
C ALA A 25 -6.91 -22.95 -9.94
N SER A 26 -7.77 -23.93 -9.63
CA SER A 26 -8.15 -24.23 -8.24
C SER A 26 -6.96 -24.70 -7.40
N LYS A 27 -6.08 -25.57 -7.92
CA LYS A 27 -4.87 -26.01 -7.23
C LYS A 27 -3.91 -24.85 -6.97
N VAL A 28 -3.70 -23.99 -7.97
CA VAL A 28 -2.87 -22.78 -7.86
C VAL A 28 -3.45 -21.83 -6.81
N HIS A 29 -4.76 -21.58 -6.85
CA HIS A 29 -5.40 -20.66 -5.93
C HIS A 29 -5.29 -21.14 -4.47
N VAL A 30 -5.54 -22.43 -4.22
CA VAL A 30 -5.36 -23.05 -2.90
C VAL A 30 -3.89 -22.94 -2.44
N PHE A 31 -2.93 -23.16 -3.35
CA PHE A 31 -1.51 -23.00 -3.03
C PHE A 31 -1.17 -21.58 -2.59
N ILE A 32 -1.59 -20.55 -3.35
CA ILE A 32 -1.35 -19.13 -3.04
C ILE A 32 -2.03 -18.74 -1.72
N PHE A 33 -3.26 -19.19 -1.50
CA PHE A 33 -4.00 -18.91 -0.27
C PHE A 33 -3.33 -19.53 0.97
N GLY A 34 -2.75 -20.73 0.83
CA GLY A 34 -2.07 -21.42 1.93
C GLY A 34 -0.69 -20.86 2.31
N ILE A 35 -0.07 -20.01 1.47
CA ILE A 35 1.18 -19.31 1.83
C ILE A 35 0.88 -18.23 2.84
N ARG A 36 1.73 -17.99 3.85
CA ARG A 36 1.55 -16.92 4.85
C ARG A 36 1.46 -15.53 4.20
N GLU A 37 0.68 -14.62 4.77
CA GLU A 37 0.55 -13.24 4.31
C GLU A 37 1.93 -12.54 4.30
N GLY A 38 2.19 -11.72 3.28
CA GLY A 38 3.48 -11.05 3.10
C GLY A 38 3.90 -10.92 1.64
N MET A 39 5.17 -10.54 1.42
CA MET A 39 5.67 -10.21 0.08
C MET A 39 5.52 -11.38 -0.91
N THR A 40 5.82 -12.60 -0.49
CA THR A 40 5.68 -13.81 -1.32
C THR A 40 4.23 -14.02 -1.79
N ARG A 41 3.24 -13.85 -0.90
CA ARG A 41 1.81 -13.98 -1.25
C ARG A 41 1.39 -12.85 -2.21
N TYR A 42 1.82 -11.62 -1.94
CA TYR A 42 1.56 -10.48 -2.80
C TYR A 42 2.11 -10.66 -4.23
N CYS A 43 3.37 -11.10 -4.36
CA CYS A 43 3.99 -11.34 -5.66
C CYS A 43 3.26 -12.43 -6.46
N LEU A 44 2.80 -13.49 -5.80
CA LEU A 44 2.07 -14.58 -6.45
C LEU A 44 0.68 -14.16 -6.92
N THR A 45 -0.06 -13.40 -6.11
CA THR A 45 -1.39 -12.90 -6.50
C THR A 45 -1.29 -11.95 -7.68
N ARG A 46 -0.24 -11.12 -7.75
CA ARG A 46 -0.03 -10.19 -8.86
C ARG A 46 0.47 -10.88 -10.13
N ALA A 47 1.28 -11.93 -9.99
CA ALA A 47 1.86 -12.65 -11.13
C ALA A 47 0.87 -13.59 -11.83
N GLU A 48 -0.26 -13.90 -11.20
CA GLU A 48 -1.32 -14.78 -11.74
C GLU A 48 -0.75 -16.05 -12.42
N PRO A 49 -0.01 -16.90 -11.68
CA PRO A 49 0.64 -18.05 -12.28
C PRO A 49 -0.38 -19.01 -12.90
N SER A 50 -0.20 -19.34 -14.19
CA SER A 50 -1.09 -20.23 -14.94
C SER A 50 -0.94 -21.71 -14.58
N THR A 51 0.14 -22.07 -13.89
CA THR A 51 0.46 -23.44 -13.50
C THR A 51 0.97 -23.51 -12.06
N LEU A 52 0.82 -24.69 -11.45
CA LEU A 52 1.33 -24.96 -10.11
C LEU A 52 2.86 -24.83 -10.05
N GLU A 53 3.55 -25.26 -11.11
CA GLU A 53 5.01 -25.22 -11.22
C GLU A 53 5.54 -23.78 -11.30
N ALA A 54 4.86 -22.91 -12.06
CA ALA A 54 5.18 -21.50 -12.08
C ALA A 54 4.97 -20.86 -10.69
N ALA A 55 3.88 -21.23 -9.99
CA ALA A 55 3.64 -20.76 -8.64
C ALA A 55 4.73 -21.22 -7.66
N PHE A 56 5.21 -22.47 -7.77
CA PHE A 56 6.32 -22.98 -6.96
C PHE A 56 7.63 -22.23 -7.22
N ALA A 57 8.00 -22.04 -8.49
CA ALA A 57 9.22 -21.33 -8.85
C ALA A 57 9.18 -19.88 -8.35
N LEU A 58 8.06 -19.20 -8.50
CA LEU A 58 7.85 -17.85 -7.97
C LEU A 58 7.94 -17.84 -6.45
N ALA A 59 7.25 -18.74 -5.74
CA ALA A 59 7.27 -18.79 -4.28
C ALA A 59 8.70 -18.92 -3.73
N LEU A 60 9.52 -19.81 -4.31
CA LEU A 60 10.91 -20.01 -3.91
C LEU A 60 11.80 -18.81 -4.25
N ARG A 61 11.62 -18.21 -5.44
CA ARG A 61 12.38 -17.04 -5.87
C ARG A 61 12.13 -15.84 -4.95
N GLU A 62 10.87 -15.59 -4.61
CA GLU A 62 10.49 -14.47 -3.76
C GLU A 62 10.91 -14.69 -2.30
N ASP A 63 10.78 -15.91 -1.76
CA ASP A 63 11.27 -16.25 -0.42
C ASP A 63 12.80 -16.03 -0.31
N TYR A 64 13.55 -16.47 -1.33
CA TYR A 64 14.98 -16.18 -1.42
C TYR A 64 15.28 -14.68 -1.54
N THR A 65 14.53 -13.93 -2.36
CA THR A 65 14.71 -12.48 -2.53
C THR A 65 14.47 -11.73 -1.22
N VAL A 66 13.44 -12.13 -0.47
CA VAL A 66 13.14 -11.59 0.85
C VAL A 66 14.24 -11.97 1.84
N ALA A 67 14.64 -13.24 1.91
CA ALA A 67 15.70 -13.67 2.82
C ALA A 67 17.05 -12.99 2.54
N SER A 68 17.42 -12.88 1.26
CA SER A 68 18.68 -12.24 0.83
C SER A 68 18.68 -10.74 1.03
N SER A 69 17.53 -10.05 0.91
CA SER A 69 17.45 -8.61 1.18
C SER A 69 17.70 -8.31 2.66
N TYR A 70 17.16 -9.13 3.58
CA TYR A 70 17.47 -9.01 5.00
C TYR A 70 18.93 -9.30 5.29
N ALA A 71 19.53 -10.34 4.67
CA ALA A 71 20.95 -10.63 4.84
C ALA A 71 21.84 -9.45 4.38
N ARG A 72 21.49 -8.81 3.26
CA ARG A 72 22.20 -7.63 2.74
C ARG A 72 21.96 -6.36 3.56
N ALA A 73 20.78 -6.20 4.15
CA ALA A 73 20.49 -5.07 5.04
C ALA A 73 21.33 -5.12 6.33
N LEU A 74 21.77 -6.32 6.73
CA LEU A 74 22.63 -6.52 7.90
C LEU A 74 24.12 -6.30 7.62
N THR A 75 24.53 -6.09 6.35
CA THR A 75 25.93 -5.75 6.01
C THR A 75 26.11 -4.22 5.94
N PRO A 76 26.90 -3.60 6.85
CA PRO A 76 27.11 -2.15 6.88
C PRO A 76 27.79 -1.58 5.63
N ASP A 77 28.56 -2.39 4.90
CA ASP A 77 29.38 -1.94 3.76
C ASP A 77 28.56 -1.39 2.57
N ALA A 78 27.26 -1.67 2.48
CA ALA A 78 26.41 -1.09 1.45
C ALA A 78 26.00 0.37 1.72
N GLN A 79 26.10 0.84 2.97
CA GLN A 79 25.86 2.24 3.35
C GLN A 79 27.06 3.15 3.04
N ALA A 80 28.25 2.58 2.79
CA ALA A 80 29.47 3.35 2.49
C ALA A 80 29.45 4.03 1.12
N SER A 81 28.49 3.69 0.25
CA SER A 81 28.30 4.28 -1.09
C SER A 81 26.95 5.01 -1.22
N ALA A 82 26.30 5.36 -0.12
CA ALA A 82 25.27 6.39 -0.18
C ALA A 82 25.99 7.73 -0.44
N PRO A 83 25.51 8.58 -1.38
CA PRO A 83 26.04 9.93 -1.48
C PRO A 83 25.89 10.61 -0.11
N GLU A 84 26.92 11.37 0.30
CA GLU A 84 26.84 12.15 1.55
C GLU A 84 25.49 12.86 1.60
N PRO A 85 24.76 12.77 2.73
CA PRO A 85 23.52 13.51 2.86
C PRO A 85 23.85 14.98 2.66
N MET A 86 23.31 15.56 1.60
CA MET A 86 23.46 16.98 1.33
C MET A 86 22.95 17.74 2.56
N GLU A 87 23.82 18.50 3.22
CA GLU A 87 23.41 19.36 4.32
C GLU A 87 22.42 20.39 3.76
N ILE A 88 21.19 20.36 4.29
CA ILE A 88 20.15 21.34 3.94
C ILE A 88 20.21 22.42 5.01
N ASP A 89 20.81 23.56 4.66
CA ASP A 89 20.81 24.73 5.52
C ASP A 89 19.38 25.25 5.74
N ALA A 90 19.05 25.56 6.99
CA ALA A 90 17.81 26.21 7.33
C ALA A 90 17.81 27.64 6.75
N ILE A 91 17.08 27.86 5.66
CA ILE A 91 16.73 29.21 5.22
C ILE A 91 15.80 29.85 6.26
N GLU A 92 16.31 30.79 7.03
CA GLU A 92 15.48 31.69 7.84
C GLU A 92 14.66 32.53 6.86
N ALA A 93 13.40 32.15 6.67
CA ALA A 93 12.45 32.93 5.90
C ALA A 93 12.11 34.19 6.71
N ASP A 94 12.89 35.25 6.51
CA ASP A 94 12.51 36.58 6.95
C ASP A 94 11.27 36.99 6.16
N CYS A 95 10.11 36.70 6.74
CA CYS A 95 8.81 37.09 6.23
C CYS A 95 8.65 38.61 6.33
N THR A 96 9.43 39.37 5.57
CA THR A 96 9.18 40.80 5.36
C THR A 96 8.00 40.93 4.38
N TRP A 97 6.80 40.74 4.90
CA TRP A 97 5.58 41.21 4.24
C TRP A 97 5.59 42.74 4.31
N PRO A 98 5.48 43.47 3.19
CA PRO A 98 5.37 44.92 3.24
C PRO A 98 4.11 45.29 4.03
N LYS A 99 4.32 46.00 5.14
CA LYS A 99 3.27 46.48 6.04
C LYS A 99 2.40 47.47 5.27
N VAL A 100 1.29 47.00 4.72
CA VAL A 100 0.21 47.87 4.23
C VAL A 100 -0.25 48.72 5.41
N GLN A 101 0.00 50.03 5.29
CA GLN A 101 -0.32 51.06 6.26
C GLN A 101 -1.78 50.94 6.70
N GLN A 102 -1.98 50.52 7.95
CA GLN A 102 -3.28 50.42 8.57
C GLN A 102 -3.80 51.84 8.86
N ARG A 103 -4.51 52.44 7.90
CA ARG A 103 -5.33 53.63 8.15
C ARG A 103 -6.40 53.27 9.17
N GLN A 104 -6.35 53.92 10.33
CA GLN A 104 -7.35 53.77 11.39
C GLN A 104 -8.76 54.10 10.86
N PRO A 105 -9.75 53.22 11.05
CA PRO A 105 -11.15 53.58 10.90
C PRO A 105 -11.66 54.27 12.19
N PRO A 106 -12.56 55.27 12.10
CA PRO A 106 -13.06 55.95 13.28
C PRO A 106 -14.00 55.08 14.13
N ALA A 107 -14.08 55.46 15.41
CA ALA A 107 -14.64 54.70 16.52
C ALA A 107 -16.07 54.17 16.31
N ARG A 108 -16.25 52.91 16.74
CA ARG A 108 -17.45 52.10 16.65
C ARG A 108 -18.53 52.62 17.61
N ARG A 109 -19.67 53.05 17.07
CA ARG A 109 -20.92 53.23 17.82
C ARG A 109 -21.46 51.84 18.19
N SER A 110 -21.81 51.70 19.46
CA SER A 110 -22.26 50.49 20.14
C SER A 110 -23.68 50.08 19.77
N SER A 111 -23.88 48.82 19.37
CA SER A 111 -25.12 48.07 19.62
C SER A 111 -25.02 46.60 19.18
N THR A 112 -25.22 45.72 20.16
CA THR A 112 -26.05 44.50 20.09
C THR A 112 -25.64 43.35 19.15
N GLY A 113 -25.29 42.20 19.74
CA GLY A 113 -25.73 40.90 19.22
C GLY A 113 -24.67 39.85 18.92
N LEU A 114 -24.59 38.85 19.81
CA LEU A 114 -24.50 37.40 19.54
C LEU A 114 -23.16 36.77 19.04
N LEU A 115 -22.52 36.09 20.01
CA LEU A 115 -21.85 34.75 20.05
C LEU A 115 -20.74 34.34 19.04
N PRO A 116 -19.69 33.61 19.51
CA PRO A 116 -18.59 33.12 18.68
C PRO A 116 -18.94 31.82 17.92
N LEU A 117 -18.66 31.81 16.61
CA LEU A 117 -18.87 30.68 15.71
C LEU A 117 -17.82 29.58 15.97
N SER A 118 -18.09 28.71 16.93
CA SER A 118 -17.37 27.45 17.14
C SER A 118 -18.30 26.30 16.75
N GLN A 119 -18.39 26.00 15.45
CA GLN A 119 -18.97 24.75 14.91
C GLN A 119 -18.85 24.70 13.37
N VAL A 120 -17.65 24.45 12.87
CA VAL A 120 -17.44 23.95 11.48
C VAL A 120 -16.44 22.80 11.55
N TRP A 121 -16.85 21.69 12.16
CA TRP A 121 -16.30 20.37 11.84
C TRP A 121 -17.44 19.36 11.92
N SER A 122 -18.32 19.44 10.92
CA SER A 122 -19.24 18.37 10.58
C SER A 122 -19.77 18.63 9.18
N SER A 123 -19.18 18.00 8.18
CA SER A 123 -19.88 17.61 6.95
C SER A 123 -19.12 16.50 6.23
N ARG A 124 -19.58 15.30 6.57
CA ARG A 124 -19.56 14.10 5.75
C ARG A 124 -20.43 14.33 4.51
N SER A 125 -20.09 13.64 3.41
CA SER A 125 -20.75 13.60 2.07
C SER A 125 -20.32 14.70 1.09
N GLY A 126 -20.03 14.42 -0.19
CA GLY A 126 -20.14 13.17 -0.93
C GLY A 126 -19.65 13.32 -2.38
N VAL A 127 -19.67 12.21 -3.12
CA VAL A 127 -19.69 12.22 -4.60
C VAL A 127 -20.79 11.26 -5.06
N SER A 128 -21.58 11.78 -5.98
CA SER A 128 -22.97 11.44 -6.28
C SER A 128 -23.16 10.22 -7.19
N ARG A 129 -24.31 9.56 -7.03
CA ARG A 129 -24.89 8.58 -7.98
C ARG A 129 -26.04 9.21 -8.79
N ALA A 130 -26.33 8.55 -9.92
CA ALA A 130 -27.46 8.66 -10.86
C ALA A 130 -27.20 9.56 -12.09
N SER A 131 -27.52 9.19 -13.34
CA SER A 131 -28.61 8.35 -13.84
C SER A 131 -28.40 7.98 -15.33
N SER A 132 -29.02 6.89 -15.82
CA SER A 132 -29.54 6.74 -17.20
C SER A 132 -30.28 5.39 -17.37
N SER A 133 -31.54 5.46 -17.83
CA SER A 133 -32.53 4.38 -18.03
C SER A 133 -32.24 3.41 -19.18
N PRO A 134 -32.85 2.21 -19.23
CA PRO A 134 -33.14 1.50 -20.46
C PRO A 134 -34.65 1.48 -20.79
N GLY A 135 -35.00 2.00 -21.96
CA GLY A 135 -36.34 1.94 -22.54
C GLY A 135 -36.65 0.56 -23.16
N LYS A 136 -37.89 0.11 -22.96
CA LYS A 136 -38.49 -1.05 -23.64
C LYS A 136 -38.84 -0.71 -25.09
N ARG A 137 -38.57 -1.65 -25.99
CA ARG A 137 -39.47 -2.09 -27.07
C ARG A 137 -39.05 -3.49 -27.51
#